data_AF-A0AAN0M2I0-F1
#
_entry.id   AF-A0AAN0M2I0-F1
#
_cell.length_a   1.000
_cell.length_b   1.000
_cell.length_c   1.000
_cell.angle_alpha   90.00
_cell.angle_beta   90.00
_cell.angle_gamma   90.00
#
_symmetry.space_group_name_H-M   'P 1'
#
loop_
_entity.id
_entity.type
_entity.pdbx_description
1 polymer ?
#
loop_
_entity_poly.entity_id
_entity_poly.type
_entity_poly.pdbx_seq_one_letter_code
_entity_poly.pdbx_strand_id
1 'polypeptide(L)'
;MAYSIYASRQLFDGVMIIATGINDRNLDKTLTLIQEQFEIMKQESLDIQPAIQYLNLGLEGTTENLKRIADRQFRNELLGVDESIEALQEKIANVTVEQVKEVIDHLGAPFTYAYRAQAGGENNHE
;
A
#
# COMPACT_ATOMS: atom_id res chain seq x y z
N MET A 1 -6.01 6.93 -16.81
CA MET A 1 -7.07 5.90 -16.75
C MET A 1 -7.72 5.87 -15.38
N ALA A 2 -6.92 5.94 -14.32
CA ALA A 2 -7.36 6.29 -12.98
C ALA A 2 -7.20 7.79 -12.70
N TYR A 3 -8.11 8.33 -11.89
CA TYR A 3 -8.01 9.66 -11.29
C TYR A 3 -7.05 9.64 -10.09
N SER A 4 -6.96 8.50 -9.40
CA SER A 4 -6.00 8.21 -8.34
C SER A 4 -5.82 6.70 -8.21
N ILE A 5 -4.65 6.27 -7.76
CA ILE A 5 -4.38 4.90 -7.35
C ILE A 5 -3.42 4.91 -6.17
N TYR A 6 -3.71 4.11 -5.15
CA TYR A 6 -2.80 3.91 -4.03
C TYR A 6 -2.89 2.46 -3.54
N ALA A 7 -1.81 2.01 -2.90
CA ALA A 7 -1.74 0.74 -2.20
C ALA A 7 -1.52 0.98 -0.71
N SER A 8 -2.17 0.19 0.13
CA SER A 8 -1.99 0.23 1.58
C SER A 8 -2.05 -1.18 2.15
N ARG A 9 -1.24 -1.44 3.18
CA ARG A 9 -1.27 -2.70 3.93
C ARG A 9 -1.95 -2.47 5.28
N GLN A 10 -2.98 -3.24 5.56
CA GLN A 10 -3.56 -3.34 6.89
C GLN A 10 -2.67 -4.26 7.73
N LEU A 11 -1.93 -3.67 8.67
CA LEU A 11 -0.90 -4.34 9.47
C LEU A 11 -1.41 -5.56 10.25
N PHE A 12 -2.68 -5.56 10.65
CA PHE A 12 -3.24 -6.54 11.57
C PHE A 12 -3.91 -7.74 10.89
N ASP A 13 -4.42 -7.57 9.67
CA ASP A 13 -5.21 -8.60 8.98
C ASP A 13 -4.47 -9.27 7.82
N GLY A 14 -3.22 -8.88 7.56
CA GLY A 14 -2.45 -9.38 6.42
C GLY A 14 -3.03 -8.95 5.06
N VAL A 15 -3.93 -7.97 5.04
CA VAL A 15 -4.62 -7.51 3.83
C VAL A 15 -3.85 -6.38 3.16
N MET A 16 -3.58 -6.53 1.86
CA MET A 16 -3.16 -5.44 1.00
C MET A 16 -4.35 -4.94 0.18
N ILE A 17 -4.55 -3.63 0.19
CA ILE A 17 -5.63 -2.96 -0.54
C ILE A 17 -5.01 -2.10 -1.63
N ILE A 18 -5.47 -2.29 -2.87
CA ILE A 18 -5.26 -1.33 -3.96
C ILE A 18 -6.60 -0.63 -4.19
N ALA A 19 -6.62 0.67 -4.02
CA ALA A 19 -7.81 1.48 -4.21
C ALA A 19 -7.57 2.49 -5.33
N THR A 20 -8.54 2.59 -6.22
CA THR A 20 -8.44 3.44 -7.41
C THR A 20 -9.79 4.03 -7.80
N GLY A 21 -9.80 5.28 -8.26
CA GLY A 21 -10.96 5.91 -8.86
C GLY A 21 -10.85 5.86 -10.38
N ILE A 22 -11.81 5.23 -11.06
CA ILE A 22 -11.80 5.05 -12.52
C ILE A 22 -13.19 5.29 -13.12
N ASN A 23 -13.22 5.54 -14.44
CA ASN A 23 -14.46 5.40 -15.21
C ASN A 23 -14.77 3.90 -15.40
N ASP A 24 -16.04 3.51 -15.30
CA ASP A 24 -16.46 2.11 -15.36
C ASP A 24 -16.01 1.39 -16.65
N ARG A 25 -16.06 2.08 -17.79
CA ARG A 25 -15.55 1.56 -19.08
C ARG A 25 -14.07 1.16 -19.08
N ASN A 26 -13.30 1.58 -18.07
CA ASN A 26 -11.87 1.28 -17.94
C ASN A 26 -11.61 0.18 -16.89
N LEU A 27 -12.63 -0.44 -16.29
CA LEU A 27 -12.47 -1.42 -15.20
C LEU A 27 -11.52 -2.54 -15.58
N ASP A 28 -11.85 -3.33 -16.60
CA ASP A 28 -11.06 -4.49 -17.01
C ASP A 28 -9.64 -4.08 -17.39
N LYS A 29 -9.51 -3.01 -18.18
CA LYS A 29 -8.19 -2.49 -18.58
C LYS A 29 -7.35 -2.06 -17.36
N THR A 30 -7.98 -1.51 -16.33
CA THR A 30 -7.27 -1.09 -15.11
C THR A 30 -6.82 -2.30 -14.31
N LEU A 31 -7.66 -3.33 -14.18
CA LEU A 31 -7.30 -4.59 -13.52
C LEU A 31 -6.14 -5.29 -14.24
N THR A 32 -6.18 -5.33 -15.58
CA THR A 32 -5.08 -5.87 -16.39
C THR A 32 -3.78 -5.12 -16.12
N LEU A 33 -3.79 -3.79 -16.16
CA LEU A 33 -2.57 -3.00 -15.89
C LEU A 33 -2.04 -3.23 -14.47
N ILE A 34 -2.90 -3.35 -13.46
CA ILE A 34 -2.47 -3.65 -12.09
C ILE A 34 -1.75 -5.00 -12.04
N GLN A 35 -2.28 -6.02 -12.71
CA GLN A 35 -1.63 -7.33 -12.79
C GLN A 35 -0.30 -7.25 -13.55
N GLU A 36 -0.25 -6.55 -14.67
CA GLU A 36 0.98 -6.34 -15.43
C GLU A 36 2.07 -5.66 -14.58
N GLN A 37 1.70 -4.68 -13.74
CA GLN A 37 2.65 -4.06 -12.82
C GLN A 37 3.22 -5.07 -11.82
N PHE A 38 2.42 -6.01 -11.31
CA PHE A 38 2.95 -7.08 -10.46
C PHE A 38 3.91 -8.00 -11.21
N GLU A 39 3.59 -8.38 -12.45
CA GLU A 39 4.49 -9.21 -13.27
C GLU A 39 5.81 -8.50 -13.59
N ILE A 40 5.75 -7.21 -13.93
CA ILE A 40 6.94 -6.36 -14.11
C ILE A 40 7.77 -6.37 -12.83
N MET A 41 7.16 -6.18 -11.66
CA MET A 41 7.89 -6.18 -10.39
C MET A 41 8.56 -7.53 -10.09
N LYS A 42 7.97 -8.64 -10.51
CA LYS A 42 8.58 -9.97 -10.35
C LYS A 42 9.76 -10.18 -11.30
N GLN A 43 9.64 -9.75 -12.55
CA GLN A 43 10.58 -10.09 -13.63
C GLN A 43 11.74 -9.10 -13.77
N GLU A 44 11.48 -7.81 -13.58
CA GLU A 44 12.45 -6.76 -13.87
C GLU A 44 13.36 -6.42 -12.68
N SER A 45 14.40 -5.63 -12.94
CA SER A 45 15.25 -5.04 -11.91
C SER A 45 14.49 -3.91 -11.21
N LEU A 46 14.30 -4.00 -9.89
CA LEU A 46 13.63 -2.98 -9.10
C LEU A 46 14.65 -2.04 -8.45
N ASP A 47 14.48 -0.73 -8.65
CA ASP A 47 15.14 0.26 -7.81
C ASP A 47 14.29 0.55 -6.57
N ILE A 48 14.66 -0.06 -5.45
CA ILE A 48 13.95 0.08 -4.17
C ILE A 48 14.48 1.22 -3.30
N GLN A 49 15.59 1.87 -3.70
CA GLN A 49 16.23 2.90 -2.88
C GLN A 49 15.33 4.11 -2.60
N PRO A 50 14.55 4.63 -3.58
CA PRO A 50 13.62 5.73 -3.30
C PRO A 50 12.56 5.37 -2.24
N ALA A 51 12.07 4.12 -2.26
CA ALA A 51 11.09 3.65 -1.28
C ALA A 51 11.70 3.52 0.12
N ILE A 52 12.91 2.97 0.23
CA ILE A 52 13.67 2.89 1.49
C ILE A 52 13.87 4.29 2.09
N GLN A 53 14.32 5.25 1.28
CA GLN A 53 14.53 6.63 1.72
C GLN A 53 13.23 7.30 2.18
N TYR A 54 12.15 7.11 1.43
CA TYR A 54 10.83 7.64 1.79
C TYR A 54 10.34 7.10 3.15
N LEU A 55 10.49 5.79 3.37
CA LEU A 55 10.09 5.16 4.63
C LEU A 55 10.94 5.66 5.81
N ASN A 56 12.26 5.77 5.63
CA ASN A 56 13.16 6.27 6.67
C ASN A 56 12.87 7.71 7.07
N LEU A 57 12.65 8.60 6.08
CA LEU A 57 12.26 10.00 6.34
C LEU A 57 10.92 10.08 7.09
N GLY A 58 9.97 9.20 6.76
CA GLY A 58 8.70 9.11 7.47
C GLY A 58 8.82 8.78 8.96
N LEU A 59 9.86 8.01 9.33
CA LEU A 59 10.17 7.63 10.70
C LEU A 59 10.85 8.74 11.49
N GLU A 60 11.72 9.55 10.86
CA GLU A 60 12.41 10.67 11.52
C GLU A 60 11.42 11.65 12.16
N GLY A 61 10.31 11.95 11.48
CA GLY A 61 9.25 12.82 12.02
C GLY A 61 8.41 12.22 13.16
N THR A 62 8.73 11.01 13.63
CA THR A 62 8.00 10.30 14.71
C THR A 62 8.54 10.67 16.10
N THR A 63 9.80 11.08 16.22
CA THR A 63 10.43 11.46 17.50
C THR A 63 10.06 12.87 17.96
N GLU A 64 9.55 13.71 17.05
CA GLU A 64 9.29 15.13 17.32
C GLU A 64 7.84 15.42 17.72
N ASN A 65 6.96 14.42 17.71
CA ASN A 65 5.53 14.58 17.95
C ASN A 65 5.01 13.59 18.99
N LEU A 66 4.57 14.11 20.15
CA LEU A 66 4.04 13.31 21.27
C LEU A 66 2.92 12.34 20.87
N LYS A 67 2.04 12.74 19.95
CA LYS A 67 0.98 11.85 19.44
C LYS A 67 1.58 10.67 18.70
N ARG A 68 2.56 10.91 17.82
CA ARG A 68 3.21 9.84 17.02
C ARG A 68 4.04 8.91 17.90
N ILE A 69 4.67 9.44 18.96
CA ILE A 69 5.34 8.64 19.99
C ILE A 69 4.34 7.73 20.70
N ALA A 70 3.20 8.27 21.14
CA ALA A 70 2.16 7.51 21.82
C ALA A 70 1.55 6.42 20.91
N ASP A 71 1.21 6.78 19.66
CA ASP A 71 0.66 5.84 18.67
C ASP A 71 1.65 4.69 18.39
N ARG A 72 2.95 4.98 18.34
CA ARG A 72 4.00 3.96 18.15
C ARG A 72 4.14 3.05 19.36
N GLN A 73 4.17 3.60 20.57
CA GLN A 73 4.24 2.83 21.81
C GLN A 73 3.05 1.88 21.92
N PHE A 74 1.85 2.39 21.65
CA PHE A 74 0.63 1.59 21.61
C PHE A 74 0.71 0.45 20.58
N ARG A 75 1.18 0.74 19.36
CA ARG A 75 1.41 -0.29 18.32
C ARG A 75 2.38 -1.36 18.79
N ASN A 76 3.49 -0.97 19.41
CA ASN A 76 4.53 -1.89 19.91
C ASN A 76 3.94 -2.84 20.97
N GLU A 77 3.20 -2.30 21.94
CA GLU A 77 2.51 -3.08 22.97
C GLU A 77 1.47 -4.04 22.37
N LEU A 78 0.65 -3.57 21.43
CA LEU A 78 -0.37 -4.38 20.77
C LEU A 78 0.23 -5.55 19.98
N LEU A 79 1.40 -5.34 19.35
CA LEU A 79 2.10 -6.36 18.57
C LEU A 79 3.04 -7.23 19.42
N GLY A 80 3.21 -6.93 20.71
CA GLY A 80 4.15 -7.63 21.58
C GLY A 80 5.62 -7.48 21.16
N VAL A 81 5.96 -6.35 20.54
CA VAL A 81 7.32 -6.04 20.06
C VAL A 81 7.89 -4.83 20.78
N ASP A 82 9.14 -4.91 21.21
CA ASP A 82 9.90 -3.78 21.74
C ASP A 82 10.96 -3.34 20.72
N GLU A 83 10.49 -2.67 19.66
CA GLU A 83 11.32 -2.26 18.53
C GLU A 83 11.58 -0.75 18.58
N SER A 84 12.87 -0.36 18.56
CA SER A 84 13.32 1.04 18.48
C SER A 84 13.12 1.62 17.05
N ILE A 85 13.16 2.95 16.89
CA ILE A 85 13.09 3.56 15.53
C ILE A 85 14.34 3.19 14.74
N GLU A 86 15.49 3.22 15.40
CA GLU A 86 16.79 2.90 14.82
C GLU A 86 16.82 1.44 14.35
N ALA A 87 16.29 0.50 15.16
CA ALA A 87 16.17 -0.91 14.79
C ALA A 87 15.23 -1.10 13.59
N LEU A 88 14.12 -0.35 13.53
CA LEU A 88 13.20 -0.39 12.39
C LEU A 88 13.84 0.19 11.12
N GLN A 89 14.56 1.31 11.22
CA GLN A 89 15.30 1.92 10.12
C GLN A 89 16.39 0.99 9.58
N GLU A 90 17.10 0.29 10.47
CA GLU A 90 18.09 -0.72 10.09
C GLU A 90 17.44 -1.88 9.34
N LYS A 91 16.28 -2.37 9.80
CA LYS A 91 15.53 -3.40 9.08
C LYS A 91 15.10 -2.94 7.69
N ILE A 92 14.60 -1.71 7.56
CA ILE A 92 14.18 -1.12 6.27
C ILE A 92 15.38 -0.99 5.33
N ALA A 93 16.53 -0.52 5.83
CA ALA A 93 17.75 -0.34 5.05
C ALA A 93 18.32 -1.67 4.51
N ASN A 94 18.10 -2.78 5.23
CA ASN A 94 18.57 -4.11 4.88
C ASN A 94 17.60 -4.90 3.99
N VAL A 95 16.46 -4.33 3.58
CA VAL A 95 15.53 -4.99 2.65
C VAL A 95 16.19 -5.18 1.29
N THR A 96 16.12 -6.38 0.74
CA THR A 96 16.62 -6.70 -0.60
C THR A 96 15.51 -6.77 -1.65
N VAL A 97 15.88 -6.68 -2.92
CA VAL A 97 14.95 -6.81 -4.04
C VAL A 97 14.30 -8.20 -4.05
N GLU A 98 15.05 -9.24 -3.70
CA GLU A 98 14.57 -10.62 -3.63
C GLU A 98 13.49 -10.78 -2.58
N GLN A 99 13.66 -10.17 -1.41
CA GLN A 99 12.63 -10.18 -0.35
C GLN A 99 11.35 -9.46 -0.78
N VAL A 100 11.48 -8.35 -1.53
CA VAL A 100 10.32 -7.66 -2.10
C VAL A 100 9.60 -8.58 -3.10
N LYS A 101 10.33 -9.25 -3.99
CA LYS A 101 9.76 -10.20 -4.96
C LYS A 101 9.08 -11.39 -4.27
N GLU A 102 9.71 -11.94 -3.24
CA GLU A 102 9.15 -13.01 -2.42
C GLU A 102 7.80 -12.61 -1.82
N VAL A 103 7.66 -11.39 -1.30
CA VAL A 103 6.37 -10.90 -0.77
C VAL A 103 5.30 -10.86 -1.86
N ILE A 104 5.64 -10.46 -3.08
CA ILE A 104 4.70 -10.41 -4.20
C ILE A 104 4.24 -11.82 -4.58
N ASP A 105 5.12 -12.82 -4.49
CA ASP A 105 4.78 -14.22 -4.77
C ASP A 105 3.86 -14.85 -3.71
N HIS A 106 3.84 -14.31 -2.49
CA HIS A 106 2.92 -14.72 -1.43
C HIS A 106 1.54 -14.04 -1.49
N LEU A 107 1.33 -13.11 -2.43
CA LEU A 107 0.02 -12.48 -2.60
C LEU A 107 -0.98 -13.49 -3.14
N GLY A 108 -2.07 -13.70 -2.38
CA GLY A 108 -3.18 -14.53 -2.80
C GLY A 108 -4.01 -13.88 -3.92
N ALA A 109 -4.97 -14.65 -4.46
CA ALA A 109 -5.89 -14.13 -5.47
C ALA A 109 -6.64 -12.90 -4.93
N PRO A 110 -6.68 -11.79 -5.68
CA PRO A 110 -7.29 -10.56 -5.20
C PRO A 110 -8.82 -10.72 -5.16
N PHE A 111 -9.44 -10.17 -4.12
CA PHE A 111 -10.87 -9.88 -4.14
C PHE A 111 -11.10 -8.49 -4.76
N THR A 112 -11.83 -8.43 -5.88
CA THR A 112 -12.12 -7.16 -6.57
C THR A 112 -13.52 -6.68 -6.26
N TYR A 113 -13.63 -5.45 -5.76
CA TYR A 113 -14.90 -4.76 -5.53
C TYR A 113 -14.95 -3.44 -6.28
N ALA A 114 -15.98 -3.26 -7.12
CA ALA A 114 -16.22 -2.03 -7.87
C ALA A 114 -17.55 -1.40 -7.42
N TYR A 115 -17.45 -0.29 -6.67
CA TYR A 115 -18.63 0.50 -6.31
C TYR A 115 -19.03 1.41 -7.47
N ARG A 116 -20.28 1.28 -7.92
CA ARG A 116 -20.88 2.13 -8.94
C ARG A 116 -21.98 2.94 -8.29
N ALA A 117 -21.82 4.26 -8.23
CA ALA A 117 -22.93 5.11 -7.86
C ALA A 117 -24.02 4.97 -8.95
N GLN A 118 -25.26 4.69 -8.56
CA GLN A 118 -26.38 4.90 -9.48
C GLN A 118 -26.37 6.39 -9.88
N ALA A 119 -26.29 6.66 -11.18
CA ALA A 119 -26.63 7.99 -11.66
C ALA A 119 -28.07 8.26 -11.24
N GLY A 120 -28.25 9.14 -10.25
CA GLY A 120 -29.58 9.50 -9.78
C GLY A 120 -30.40 10.10 -10.92
N GLY A 121 -31.58 9.52 -11.13
CA GLY A 121 -32.82 10.18 -11.57
C GLY A 121 -32.76 11.01 -12.84
N GLU A 122 -33.49 10.55 -13.85
CA GLU A 122 -34.08 11.42 -14.86
C GLU A 122 -34.63 12.70 -14.18
N ASN A 123 -34.05 13.85 -14.49
CA ASN A 123 -34.71 15.13 -14.31
C ASN A 123 -35.88 15.18 -15.32
N ASN A 124 -36.98 14.51 -14.99
CA ASN A 124 -38.28 14.76 -15.61
C ASN A 124 -38.81 16.05 -14.99
N HIS A 125 -38.45 17.19 -15.59
CA HIS A 125 -39.22 18.42 -15.43
C HIS A 125 -40.13 18.58 -16.65
N GLU A 126 -41.43 18.62 -16.35
CA GLU A 126 -42.55 18.99 -17.23
C GLU A 126 -42.30 20.28 -18.03
#